data_AF-A0A2E9DBW8-F1
#
_entry.id   AF-A0A2E9DBW8-F1
#
_cell.length_a   1.000
_cell.length_b   1.000
_cell.length_c   1.000
_cell.angle_alpha   90.00
_cell.angle_beta   90.00
_cell.angle_gamma   90.00
#
_symmetry.space_group_name_H-M   'P 1'
#
loop_
_entity.id
_entity.type
_entity.pdbx_description
1 polymer ?
#
loop_
_entity_poly.entity_id
_entity_poly.type
_entity_poly.pdbx_seq_one_letter_code
_entity_poly.pdbx_strand_id
1 'polypeptide(L)'
;MTNLTNNASVDNYPSWSPDGTKIAFGTTRDGNYEIYVMNTDGSNLTNLTNNAADDNRPSWSPDGTKIVFYTTRDGNYEIYVMNADGSNLTNLTNNAADDSNPSWSPDGTKIAFRTTRDGNYEIYVMIVP
;
A
#
# COMPACT_ATOMS: atom_id res chain seq x y z
N MET A 1 25.78 1.46 -6.62
CA MET A 1 24.37 1.83 -6.76
C MET A 1 23.77 0.96 -7.86
N THR A 2 22.60 0.38 -7.60
CA THR A 2 21.92 -0.56 -8.52
C THR A 2 20.52 -0.03 -8.80
N ASN A 3 20.11 0.03 -10.07
CA ASN A 3 18.75 0.37 -10.45
C ASN A 3 17.91 -0.92 -10.57
N LEU A 4 16.82 -1.03 -9.80
CA LEU A 4 15.94 -2.20 -9.80
C LEU A 4 14.71 -2.03 -10.72
N THR A 5 14.38 -0.79 -11.12
CA THR A 5 13.14 -0.49 -11.86
C THR A 5 13.43 0.37 -13.09
N ASN A 6 14.31 -0.08 -13.98
CA ASN A 6 14.68 0.68 -15.18
C ASN A 6 13.59 0.62 -16.27
N ASN A 7 12.69 1.60 -16.27
CA ASN A 7 11.57 1.71 -17.20
C ASN A 7 11.09 3.18 -17.33
N ALA A 8 10.15 3.45 -18.24
CA ALA A 8 9.67 4.82 -18.51
C ALA A 8 8.58 5.31 -17.53
N SER A 9 7.99 4.41 -16.74
CA SER A 9 6.92 4.75 -15.81
C SER A 9 7.47 5.33 -14.51
N VAL A 10 6.58 5.95 -13.74
CA VAL A 10 6.91 6.47 -12.42
C VAL A 10 6.86 5.32 -11.41
N ASP A 11 7.92 5.15 -10.63
CA ASP A 11 8.01 4.20 -9.52
C ASP A 11 8.24 4.95 -8.20
N ASN A 12 7.34 4.81 -7.24
CA ASN A 12 7.30 5.59 -6.00
C ASN A 12 6.99 4.72 -4.77
N TYR A 13 7.22 5.31 -3.60
CA TYR A 13 6.78 4.78 -2.30
C TYR A 13 7.23 3.33 -2.01
N PRO A 14 8.53 3.02 -2.08
CA PRO A 14 9.02 1.68 -1.77
C PRO A 14 8.83 1.36 -0.28
N SER A 15 8.44 0.12 0.01
CA SER A 15 8.41 -0.48 1.34
C SER A 15 9.09 -1.83 1.31
N TRP A 16 10.07 -2.01 2.19
CA TRP A 16 10.73 -3.29 2.43
C TRP A 16 9.78 -4.26 3.12
N SER A 17 9.83 -5.54 2.76
CA SER A 17 9.33 -6.61 3.62
C SER A 17 10.21 -6.72 4.87
N PRO A 18 9.67 -7.15 6.02
CA PRO A 18 10.40 -7.17 7.29
C PRO A 18 11.57 -8.16 7.30
N ASP A 19 11.51 -9.22 6.48
CA ASP A 19 12.60 -10.17 6.28
C ASP A 19 13.68 -9.66 5.31
N GLY A 20 13.46 -8.51 4.69
CA GLY A 20 14.38 -7.89 3.74
C GLY A 20 14.49 -8.63 2.40
N THR A 21 13.57 -9.52 2.04
CA THR A 21 13.65 -10.31 0.79
C THR A 21 12.82 -9.74 -0.36
N LYS A 22 11.92 -8.80 -0.08
CA LYS A 22 11.01 -8.20 -1.06
C LYS A 22 10.86 -6.69 -0.87
N ILE A 23 10.42 -6.04 -1.94
CA ILE A 23 10.08 -4.62 -1.97
C ILE A 23 8.69 -4.50 -2.59
N ALA A 24 7.76 -3.88 -1.88
CA ALA A 24 6.50 -3.38 -2.43
C ALA A 24 6.66 -1.93 -2.86
N PHE A 25 6.03 -1.49 -3.94
CA PHE A 25 6.10 -0.11 -4.41
C PHE A 25 4.90 0.24 -5.29
N GLY A 26 4.58 1.52 -5.40
CA GLY A 26 3.57 2.03 -6.33
C GLY A 26 4.18 2.36 -7.68
N THR A 27 3.51 2.01 -8.78
CA THR A 27 3.99 2.28 -10.15
C THR A 27 2.87 2.62 -11.11
N THR A 28 3.15 3.42 -12.13
CA THR A 28 2.17 3.80 -13.18
C THR A 28 2.31 3.01 -14.47
N ARG A 29 2.87 1.80 -14.42
CA ARG A 29 3.12 0.96 -15.61
C ARG A 29 1.87 0.57 -16.38
N ASP A 30 0.73 0.48 -15.70
CA ASP A 30 -0.53 0.03 -16.26
C ASP A 30 -1.52 1.16 -16.57
N GLY A 31 -1.06 2.43 -16.51
CA GLY A 31 -1.85 3.61 -16.86
C GLY A 31 -2.46 4.36 -15.67
N ASN A 32 -2.48 3.73 -14.50
CA ASN A 32 -2.87 4.25 -13.18
C ASN A 32 -1.84 3.77 -12.13
N TYR A 33 -1.90 4.28 -10.90
CA TYR A 33 -1.05 3.76 -9.83
C TYR A 33 -1.51 2.36 -9.41
N GLU A 34 -0.58 1.42 -9.44
CA GLU A 34 -0.77 0.04 -8.98
C GLU A 34 0.36 -0.39 -8.04
N ILE A 35 0.09 -1.35 -7.17
CA ILE A 35 1.04 -1.89 -6.20
C ILE A 35 1.71 -3.13 -6.77
N TYR A 36 3.02 -3.03 -6.92
CA TYR A 36 3.86 -4.13 -7.37
C TYR A 36 4.74 -4.62 -6.23
N VAL A 37 5.09 -5.91 -6.28
CA VAL A 37 6.11 -6.52 -5.43
C VAL A 37 7.17 -7.18 -6.29
N MET A 38 8.42 -7.05 -5.87
CA MET A 38 9.56 -7.74 -6.48
C MET A 38 10.53 -8.25 -5.40
N ASN A 39 11.41 -9.17 -5.78
CA ASN A 39 12.57 -9.51 -4.98
C ASN A 39 13.57 -8.35 -4.96
N THR A 40 14.49 -8.35 -4.00
CA THR A 40 15.51 -7.29 -3.82
C THR A 40 16.53 -7.17 -4.95
N ASP A 41 16.63 -8.19 -5.79
CA ASP A 41 17.45 -8.20 -6.99
C ASP A 41 16.68 -7.72 -8.24
N GLY A 42 15.41 -7.31 -8.07
CA GLY A 42 14.52 -6.87 -9.14
C GLY A 42 13.79 -8.00 -9.87
N SER A 43 14.04 -9.27 -9.51
CA SER A 43 13.35 -10.42 -10.10
C SER A 43 11.94 -10.62 -9.53
N ASN A 44 11.15 -11.48 -10.17
CA ASN A 44 9.80 -11.86 -9.74
C ASN A 44 8.85 -10.67 -9.52
N LEU A 45 8.98 -9.65 -10.36
CA LEU A 45 8.09 -8.51 -10.40
C LEU A 45 6.64 -8.98 -10.67
N THR A 46 5.75 -8.68 -9.73
CA THR A 46 4.35 -9.13 -9.75
C THR A 46 3.45 -7.94 -9.45
N ASN A 47 2.40 -7.76 -10.26
CA ASN A 47 1.35 -6.79 -9.98
C ASN A 47 0.35 -7.38 -8.97
N LEU A 48 0.15 -6.73 -7.81
CA LEU A 48 -0.78 -7.17 -6.77
C LEU A 48 -2.14 -6.47 -6.85
N THR A 49 -2.23 -5.33 -7.53
CA THR A 49 -3.49 -4.61 -7.74
C THR A 49 -3.66 -4.33 -9.23
N ASN A 50 -4.77 -4.74 -9.83
CA ASN A 50 -4.97 -4.56 -11.26
C ASN A 50 -6.42 -4.20 -11.51
N ASN A 51 -6.68 -2.90 -11.55
CA ASN A 51 -8.01 -2.33 -11.58
C ASN A 51 -7.95 -0.89 -12.13
N ALA A 52 -9.09 -0.20 -12.18
CA ALA A 52 -9.14 1.14 -12.76
C ALA A 52 -8.84 2.28 -11.76
N ALA A 53 -8.70 1.98 -10.46
CA ALA A 53 -8.48 2.98 -9.42
C ALA A 53 -6.99 3.16 -9.10
N ASP A 54 -6.63 4.25 -8.43
CA ASP A 54 -5.26 4.51 -8.02
C ASP A 54 -4.95 3.82 -6.68
N ASP A 55 -4.00 2.87 -6.67
CA ASP A 55 -3.53 2.15 -5.49
C ASP A 55 -2.12 2.60 -5.07
N ASN A 56 -1.97 3.12 -3.86
CA ASN A 56 -0.81 3.91 -3.49
C ASN A 56 -0.24 3.60 -2.10
N ARG A 57 1.04 3.96 -1.92
CA ARG A 57 1.82 3.91 -0.67
C ARG A 57 1.65 2.59 0.10
N PRO A 58 2.11 1.47 -0.48
CA PRO A 58 2.09 0.20 0.23
C PRO A 58 2.99 0.26 1.48
N SER A 59 2.55 -0.41 2.55
CA SER A 59 3.33 -0.63 3.77
C SER A 59 3.17 -2.09 4.21
N TRP A 60 4.30 -2.78 4.36
CA TRP A 60 4.32 -4.16 4.88
C TRP A 60 3.97 -4.21 6.35
N SER A 61 3.21 -5.22 6.75
CA SER A 61 3.03 -5.56 8.16
C SER A 61 4.34 -6.08 8.76
N PRO A 62 4.60 -5.90 10.07
CA PRO A 62 5.84 -6.33 10.72
C PRO A 62 6.08 -7.85 10.68
N ASP A 63 5.02 -8.64 10.56
CA ASP A 63 5.09 -10.10 10.41
C ASP A 63 5.28 -10.55 8.95
N GLY A 64 5.22 -9.63 7.99
CA GLY A 64 5.40 -9.88 6.57
C GLY A 64 4.23 -10.59 5.90
N THR A 65 3.09 -10.74 6.58
CA THR A 65 1.95 -11.50 6.02
C THR A 65 0.98 -10.63 5.22
N LYS A 66 0.99 -9.30 5.44
CA LYS A 66 0.02 -8.36 4.89
C LYS A 66 0.69 -7.11 4.33
N ILE A 67 -0.02 -6.44 3.43
CA ILE A 67 0.30 -5.12 2.91
C ILE A 67 -0.92 -4.23 3.11
N VAL A 68 -0.72 -3.08 3.76
CA VAL A 68 -1.72 -2.00 3.82
C VAL A 68 -1.39 -0.95 2.78
N PHE A 69 -2.40 -0.35 2.19
CA PHE A 69 -2.29 0.73 1.21
C PHE A 69 -3.57 1.56 1.20
N TYR A 70 -3.62 2.62 0.39
CA TYR A 70 -4.86 3.33 0.15
C TYR A 70 -5.23 3.34 -1.33
N THR A 71 -6.53 3.40 -1.60
CA THR A 71 -7.12 3.26 -2.94
C THR A 71 -8.25 4.24 -3.19
N THR A 72 -8.59 4.50 -4.45
CA THR A 72 -9.78 5.30 -4.85
C THR A 72 -10.97 4.46 -5.34
N ARG A 73 -10.93 3.13 -5.16
CA ARG A 73 -11.96 2.19 -5.69
C ARG A 73 -13.40 2.51 -5.27
N ASP A 74 -13.58 3.12 -4.09
CA ASP A 74 -14.89 3.43 -3.53
C ASP A 74 -15.35 4.88 -3.76
N GLY A 75 -14.61 5.66 -4.58
CA GLY A 75 -14.95 7.04 -4.96
C GLY A 75 -14.29 8.13 -4.11
N ASN A 76 -13.62 7.76 -3.02
CA ASN A 76 -12.78 8.57 -2.14
C ASN A 76 -11.52 7.77 -1.76
N TYR A 77 -10.58 8.37 -1.03
CA TYR A 77 -9.45 7.60 -0.50
C TYR A 77 -9.89 6.71 0.65
N GLU A 78 -9.60 5.41 0.57
CA GLU A 78 -9.86 4.44 1.63
C GLU A 78 -8.65 3.54 1.87
N ILE A 79 -8.45 3.13 3.13
CA ILE A 79 -7.39 2.22 3.56
C ILE A 79 -7.82 0.78 3.32
N TYR A 80 -7.02 0.06 2.55
CA TYR A 80 -7.21 -1.35 2.28
C TYR A 80 -6.03 -2.17 2.80
N VAL A 81 -6.32 -3.42 3.13
CA VAL A 81 -5.31 -4.43 3.47
C VAL A 81 -5.50 -5.67 2.62
N MET A 82 -4.40 -6.27 2.21
CA MET A 82 -4.37 -7.57 1.52
C MET A 82 -3.28 -8.44 2.12
N ASN A 83 -3.32 -9.74 1.82
CA ASN A 83 -2.18 -10.61 2.04
C ASN A 83 -1.01 -10.18 1.15
N ALA A 84 0.21 -10.57 1.54
CA ALA A 84 1.44 -10.29 0.80
C ALA A 84 1.47 -10.79 -0.66
N ASP A 85 0.60 -11.76 -0.99
CA ASP A 85 0.41 -12.31 -2.34
C ASP A 85 -0.72 -11.62 -3.13
N GLY A 86 -1.34 -10.57 -2.58
CA GLY A 86 -2.46 -9.84 -3.18
C GLY A 86 -3.84 -10.41 -2.89
N SER A 87 -3.94 -11.58 -2.23
CA SER A 87 -5.23 -12.19 -1.88
C SER A 87 -5.89 -11.56 -0.65
N ASN A 88 -7.15 -11.92 -0.38
CA ASN A 88 -7.90 -11.50 0.81
C ASN A 88 -7.95 -9.98 1.02
N LEU A 89 -8.09 -9.24 -0.07
CA LEU A 89 -8.28 -7.80 -0.07
C LEU A 89 -9.51 -7.40 0.76
N THR A 90 -9.31 -6.51 1.73
CA THR A 90 -10.33 -6.06 2.68
C THR A 90 -10.26 -4.54 2.83
N ASN A 91 -11.43 -3.88 2.76
CA ASN A 91 -11.54 -2.45 3.08
C ASN A 91 -11.57 -2.24 4.60
N LEU A 92 -10.63 -1.45 5.14
CA LEU A 92 -10.52 -1.14 6.56
C LEU A 92 -11.23 0.17 6.96
N THR A 93 -11.41 1.09 6.01
CA THR A 93 -12.11 2.35 6.23
C THR A 93 -13.21 2.50 5.18
N ASN A 94 -14.46 2.66 5.58
CA ASN A 94 -15.58 2.77 4.65
C ASN A 94 -16.51 3.86 5.13
N ASN A 95 -16.22 5.07 4.69
CA ASN A 95 -16.86 6.28 5.20
C ASN A 95 -16.72 7.42 4.17
N ALA A 96 -17.26 8.60 4.49
CA ALA A 96 -17.25 9.72 3.55
C ALA A 96 -15.95 10.54 3.54
N ALA A 97 -15.01 10.29 4.47
CA ALA A 97 -13.76 11.03 4.56
C ALA A 97 -12.68 10.42 3.67
N ASP A 98 -11.65 11.20 3.33
CA ASP A 98 -10.46 10.69 2.64
C ASP A 98 -9.47 10.12 3.64
N ASP A 99 -9.24 8.81 3.57
CA ASP A 99 -8.28 8.08 4.39
C ASP A 99 -7.08 7.60 3.56
N SER A 100 -5.88 8.04 3.92
CA SER A 100 -4.67 7.89 3.10
C SER A 100 -3.39 7.69 3.91
N ASN A 101 -2.28 7.39 3.24
CA ASN A 101 -0.94 7.29 3.84
C ASN A 101 -0.84 6.35 5.06
N PRO A 102 -1.32 5.08 4.95
CA PRO A 102 -1.29 4.17 6.08
C PRO A 102 0.14 3.73 6.44
N SER A 103 0.35 3.42 7.71
CA SER A 103 1.59 2.84 8.24
C SER A 103 1.27 1.91 9.41
N TRP A 104 1.79 0.68 9.34
CA TRP A 104 1.68 -0.27 10.44
C TRP A 104 2.45 0.17 11.68
N SER A 105 1.88 -0.08 12.87
CA SER A 105 2.63 -0.03 14.11
C SER A 105 3.67 -1.17 14.15
N PRO A 106 4.79 -1.01 14.86
CA PRO A 106 5.83 -2.05 14.95
C PRO A 106 5.36 -3.39 15.52
N ASP A 107 4.30 -3.38 16.34
CA ASP A 107 3.68 -4.59 16.91
C ASP A 107 2.62 -5.22 16.01
N GLY A 108 2.31 -4.61 14.86
CA GLY A 108 1.30 -5.09 13.90
C GLY A 108 -0.15 -4.98 14.37
N THR A 109 -0.41 -4.35 15.52
CA THR A 109 -1.76 -4.28 16.10
C THR A 109 -2.57 -3.06 15.64
N LYS A 110 -1.91 -2.07 15.03
CA LYS A 110 -2.51 -0.78 14.68
C LYS A 110 -2.00 -0.28 13.34
N ILE A 111 -2.79 0.61 12.74
CA ILE A 111 -2.40 1.40 11.57
C ILE A 111 -2.58 2.87 11.91
N ALA A 112 -1.53 3.66 11.71
CA ALA A 112 -1.61 5.12 11.67
C ALA A 112 -1.89 5.57 10.24
N PHE A 113 -2.76 6.55 10.04
CA PHE A 113 -3.14 7.03 8.71
C PHE A 113 -3.63 8.48 8.77
N ARG A 114 -3.68 9.14 7.62
CA ARG A 114 -4.17 10.52 7.46
C ARG A 114 -5.65 10.47 7.09
N THR A 115 -6.50 11.28 7.73
CA THR A 115 -7.96 11.29 7.47
C THR A 115 -8.53 12.70 7.40
N THR A 116 -9.64 12.91 6.67
CA THR A 116 -10.41 14.17 6.66
C THR A 116 -11.65 14.23 7.56
N ARG A 117 -11.84 13.25 8.45
CA ARG A 117 -13.07 13.13 9.26
C ARG A 117 -13.44 14.37 10.07
N ASP A 118 -12.46 15.18 10.46
CA ASP A 118 -12.67 16.36 11.31
C ASP A 118 -12.61 17.69 10.53
N GLY A 119 -12.63 17.63 9.19
CA GLY A 119 -12.78 18.80 8.30
C GLY A 119 -11.48 19.32 7.65
N ASN A 120 -10.33 18.82 8.07
CA ASN A 120 -9.03 18.96 7.40
C ASN A 120 -8.25 17.65 7.58
N TYR A 121 -6.98 17.57 7.21
CA TYR A 121 -6.25 16.31 7.31
C TYR A 121 -5.48 16.16 8.62
N GLU A 122 -5.82 15.14 9.40
CA GLU A 122 -5.19 14.80 10.68
C GLU A 122 -4.66 13.37 10.68
N ILE A 123 -3.85 13.02 11.69
CA ILE A 123 -3.34 11.66 11.88
C ILE A 123 -4.20 10.92 12.89
N TYR A 124 -4.75 9.79 12.46
CA TYR A 124 -5.58 8.89 13.25
C TYR A 124 -4.89 7.54 13.38
N VAL A 125 -5.30 6.77 14.39
CA VAL A 125 -4.85 5.39 14.59
C VAL A 125 -6.07 4.49 14.72
N MET A 126 -6.07 3.37 14.00
CA MET A 126 -7.05 2.31 14.16
C MET A 126 -6.40 1.00 14.61
N ILE A 127 -7.18 0.15 15.28
CA ILE A 127 -6.77 -1.21 15.65
C ILE A 127 -7.05 -2.14 14.45
N VAL A 128 -6.11 -3.03 14.16
CA VAL A 128 -6.32 -4.11 13.20
C VAL A 128 -6.73 -5.37 13.96
N PRO A 129 -7.87 -5.98 13.63
CA PRO A 129 -8.33 -7.21 14.26
C PRO A 129 -7.49 -8.44 13.88
#